data_AF-A0A2K0TC39-F1
#
_entry.id   AF-A0A2K0TC39-F1
#
_cell.length_a   1.000
_cell.length_b   1.000
_cell.length_c   1.000
_cell.angle_alpha   90.00
_cell.angle_beta   90.00
_cell.angle_gamma   90.00
#
_symmetry.space_group_name_H-M   'P 1'
#
loop_
_entity.id
_entity.type
_entity.pdbx_description
1 polymer ?
#
loop_
_entity_poly.entity_id
_entity_poly.type
_entity_poly.pdbx_seq_one_letter_code
_entity_poly.pdbx_strand_id
1 'polypeptide(L)'
;MSIPGLGQIPVQAAVSSTRTISLRPAWEWRFQVSPGSSLVVKVLAGTAEKDGVELALRNAYTFSGVRSKILTWHGCELEIEGRCDSDSVAEYLNPIANPATSHINLHARLSDMRVDATRQRREGPRVLVVGPPNSGKTTLAKTLTSYATRQGYQVITVNANPRDGMLSLPGTLSASVFATVMDPEAVDGWGSTPTSGPSTVPVKLPMVFHYGWESAEEDEDLYRELVGRLAGAVSARLSEDEEVRGSGVIVDGIGVSGDGQIGMELTAHVMDEFSSKSLPWNIRESC
;
A
#
# COMPACT_ATOMS: atom_id res chain seq x y z
N MET A 1 31.40 -45.86 -9.26
CA MET A 1 31.33 -45.95 -7.79
C MET A 1 30.28 -44.96 -7.33
N SER A 2 29.04 -45.44 -7.25
CA SER A 2 27.87 -44.64 -6.87
C SER A 2 27.58 -44.96 -5.41
N ILE A 3 27.50 -43.94 -4.55
CA ILE A 3 27.27 -44.12 -3.11
C ILE A 3 25.82 -44.62 -2.92
N PRO A 4 25.60 -45.84 -2.39
CA PRO A 4 24.26 -46.35 -2.13
C PRO A 4 23.67 -45.64 -0.90
N GLY A 5 22.52 -44.97 -1.02
CA GLY A 5 21.81 -44.42 0.14
C GLY A 5 21.01 -43.13 -0.06
N LEU A 6 21.23 -42.38 -1.15
CA LEU A 6 20.34 -41.28 -1.52
C LEU A 6 19.27 -41.80 -2.46
N GLY A 7 18.20 -42.34 -1.87
CA GLY A 7 16.96 -42.59 -2.60
C GLY A 7 16.51 -41.29 -3.26
N GLN A 8 16.14 -41.37 -4.54
CA GLN A 8 15.35 -40.33 -5.18
C GLN A 8 14.08 -40.20 -4.35
N ILE A 9 13.98 -39.15 -3.53
CA ILE A 9 12.70 -38.74 -2.98
C ILE A 9 11.87 -38.37 -4.22
N PRO A 10 10.79 -39.10 -4.54
CA PRO A 10 9.90 -38.65 -5.58
C PRO A 10 9.38 -37.31 -5.08
N VAL A 11 9.76 -36.21 -5.75
CA VAL A 11 9.04 -34.95 -5.60
C VAL A 11 7.67 -35.26 -6.18
N GLN A 12 6.77 -35.69 -5.31
CA GLN A 12 5.39 -35.94 -5.65
C GLN A 12 4.88 -34.63 -6.24
N ALA A 13 4.66 -34.60 -7.56
CA ALA A 13 4.08 -33.46 -8.20
C ALA A 13 2.79 -33.15 -7.45
N ALA A 14 2.78 -32.05 -6.71
CA ALA A 14 1.61 -31.64 -5.96
C ALA A 14 0.50 -31.51 -7.00
N VAL A 15 -0.52 -32.36 -6.91
CA VAL A 15 -1.69 -32.27 -7.76
C VAL A 15 -2.31 -30.91 -7.46
N SER A 16 -2.05 -29.95 -8.32
CA SER A 16 -2.50 -28.58 -8.17
C SER A 16 -4.02 -28.58 -8.30
N SER A 17 -4.73 -28.50 -7.18
CA SER A 17 -6.18 -28.42 -7.18
C SER A 17 -6.57 -27.04 -7.70
N THR A 18 -7.13 -26.99 -8.90
CA THR A 18 -7.75 -25.77 -9.43
C THR A 18 -9.19 -25.73 -8.97
N ARG A 19 -9.64 -24.59 -8.44
CA ARG A 19 -11.04 -24.35 -8.06
C ARG A 19 -11.51 -22.99 -8.56
N THR A 20 -12.82 -22.84 -8.69
CA THR A 20 -13.44 -21.59 -9.10
C THR A 20 -14.27 -21.01 -7.95
N ILE A 21 -14.21 -19.69 -7.77
CA ILE A 21 -15.04 -18.95 -6.81
C ILE A 21 -15.79 -17.86 -7.57
N SER A 22 -17.12 -17.86 -7.46
CA SER A 22 -17.97 -16.78 -7.97
C SER A 22 -18.29 -15.80 -6.84
N LEU A 23 -17.93 -14.54 -7.01
CA LEU A 23 -18.22 -13.46 -6.06
C LEU A 23 -19.36 -12.58 -6.59
N ARG A 24 -20.32 -12.28 -5.72
CA ARG A 24 -21.40 -11.33 -6.03
C ARG A 24 -20.90 -9.87 -5.92
N PRO A 25 -21.64 -8.90 -6.46
CA PRO A 25 -21.32 -7.49 -6.28
C PRO A 25 -21.08 -7.12 -4.81
N ALA A 26 -20.02 -6.34 -4.58
CA ALA A 26 -19.52 -5.90 -3.28
C ALA A 26 -19.06 -7.01 -2.32
N TRP A 27 -18.84 -8.25 -2.79
CA TRP A 27 -18.22 -9.30 -1.98
C TRP A 27 -16.70 -9.28 -2.11
N GLU A 28 -16.01 -9.82 -1.11
CA GLU A 28 -14.56 -10.01 -1.17
C GLU A 28 -14.17 -11.43 -0.76
N TRP A 29 -13.19 -11.99 -1.44
CA TRP A 29 -12.53 -13.22 -1.05
C TRP A 29 -11.27 -12.89 -0.27
N ARG A 30 -11.13 -13.45 0.93
CA ARG A 30 -9.99 -13.25 1.84
C ARG A 30 -9.19 -14.53 1.91
N PHE A 31 -7.87 -14.42 1.80
CA PHE A 31 -6.99 -15.58 1.79
C PHE A 31 -5.65 -15.29 2.48
N GLN A 32 -5.00 -16.36 2.91
CA GLN A 32 -3.66 -16.34 3.47
C GLN A 32 -2.81 -17.44 2.83
N VAL A 33 -1.58 -17.08 2.48
CA VAL A 33 -0.57 -17.97 1.89
C VAL A 33 0.72 -17.82 2.66
N SER A 34 1.23 -18.91 3.21
CA SER A 34 2.49 -18.94 3.95
C SER A 34 3.69 -18.70 3.03
N PRO A 35 4.80 -18.16 3.57
CA PRO A 35 6.07 -18.10 2.84
C PRO A 35 6.47 -19.49 2.33
N GLY A 36 6.95 -19.58 1.10
CA GLY A 36 7.36 -20.84 0.45
C GLY A 36 6.22 -21.62 -0.23
N SER A 37 4.96 -21.25 0.00
CA SER A 37 3.82 -21.71 -0.81
C SER A 37 3.43 -20.64 -1.84
N SER A 38 2.82 -21.04 -2.94
CA SER A 38 2.31 -20.11 -3.96
C SER A 38 0.86 -20.41 -4.30
N LEU A 39 0.15 -19.35 -4.66
CA LEU A 39 -1.25 -19.36 -5.03
C LEU A 39 -1.39 -18.53 -6.31
N VAL A 40 -1.88 -19.14 -7.38
CA VAL A 40 -2.13 -18.44 -8.65
C VAL A 40 -3.62 -18.12 -8.73
N VAL A 41 -3.94 -16.86 -9.05
CA VAL A 41 -5.31 -16.38 -9.19
C VAL A 41 -5.49 -15.73 -10.55
N LYS A 42 -6.60 -16.06 -11.24
CA LYS A 42 -7.03 -15.42 -12.48
C LYS A 42 -8.47 -14.94 -12.36
N VAL A 43 -8.76 -13.77 -12.90
CA VAL A 43 -10.14 -13.33 -13.10
C VAL A 43 -10.66 -13.90 -14.42
N LEU A 44 -11.63 -14.81 -14.37
CA LEU A 44 -12.21 -15.44 -15.56
C LEU A 44 -13.27 -14.55 -16.22
N ALA A 45 -14.08 -13.87 -15.40
CA ALA A 45 -15.16 -12.99 -15.82
C ALA A 45 -15.41 -11.88 -14.78
N GLY A 46 -15.99 -10.76 -15.21
CA GLY A 46 -16.29 -9.61 -14.37
C GLY A 46 -15.05 -8.76 -14.04
N THR A 47 -15.13 -7.98 -12.97
CA THR A 47 -14.05 -7.09 -12.52
C THR A 47 -13.67 -7.40 -11.08
N ALA A 48 -12.37 -7.42 -10.77
CA ALA A 48 -11.89 -7.62 -9.41
C ALA A 48 -10.66 -6.76 -9.14
N GLU A 49 -10.44 -6.42 -7.88
CA GLU A 49 -9.30 -5.62 -7.46
C GLU A 49 -8.67 -6.12 -6.16
N LYS A 50 -7.36 -5.93 -6.05
CA LYS A 50 -6.58 -6.12 -4.82
C LYS A 50 -6.05 -4.76 -4.38
N ASP A 51 -6.45 -4.30 -3.20
CA ASP A 51 -6.02 -3.00 -2.64
C ASP A 51 -6.20 -1.83 -3.63
N GLY A 52 -7.30 -1.84 -4.39
CA GLY A 52 -7.65 -0.87 -5.41
C GLY A 52 -6.96 -1.05 -6.77
N VAL A 53 -6.00 -1.98 -6.91
CA VAL A 53 -5.39 -2.35 -8.21
C VAL A 53 -6.30 -3.33 -8.93
N GLU A 54 -6.72 -2.99 -10.15
CA GLU A 54 -7.56 -3.85 -10.98
C GLU A 54 -6.79 -5.05 -11.53
N LEU A 55 -7.39 -6.23 -11.43
CA LEU A 55 -6.81 -7.48 -11.93
C LEU A 55 -7.33 -7.74 -13.34
N ALA A 56 -6.41 -7.86 -14.30
CA ALA A 56 -6.73 -8.08 -15.70
C ALA A 56 -7.35 -9.48 -15.93
N LEU A 57 -8.35 -9.52 -16.81
CA LEU A 57 -9.01 -10.77 -17.20
C LEU A 57 -7.99 -11.77 -17.75
N ARG A 58 -8.07 -13.01 -17.25
CA ARG A 58 -7.28 -14.17 -17.65
C ARG A 58 -5.76 -14.03 -17.42
N ASN A 59 -5.31 -12.93 -16.81
CA ASN A 59 -3.92 -12.81 -16.38
C ASN A 59 -3.70 -13.60 -15.08
N ALA A 60 -2.56 -14.31 -14.99
CA ALA A 60 -2.19 -15.09 -13.83
C ALA A 60 -1.39 -14.24 -12.85
N TYR A 61 -1.91 -14.09 -11.62
CA TYR A 61 -1.25 -13.40 -10.52
C TYR A 61 -0.85 -14.42 -9.46
N THR A 62 0.43 -14.44 -9.08
CA THR A 62 1.02 -15.37 -8.13
C THR A 62 1.27 -14.68 -6.80
N PHE A 63 0.67 -15.20 -5.74
CA PHE A 63 0.80 -14.68 -4.39
C PHE A 63 1.56 -15.67 -3.50
N SER A 64 2.47 -15.18 -2.66
CA SER A 64 3.24 -15.97 -1.69
C SER A 64 3.54 -15.12 -0.45
N GLY A 65 3.46 -15.71 0.75
CA GLY A 65 3.79 -15.02 2.00
C GLY A 65 2.88 -13.83 2.32
N VAL A 66 1.62 -13.85 1.88
CA VAL A 66 0.68 -12.73 2.04
C VAL A 66 -0.62 -13.15 2.72
N ARG A 67 -1.19 -12.21 3.48
CA ARG A 67 -2.59 -12.23 3.92
C ARG A 67 -3.30 -11.09 3.22
N SER A 68 -4.21 -11.42 2.31
CA SER A 68 -4.80 -10.42 1.41
C SER A 68 -6.26 -10.72 1.07
N LYS A 69 -6.83 -9.88 0.22
CA LYS A 69 -8.20 -9.98 -0.24
C LYS A 69 -8.34 -9.53 -1.69
N ILE A 70 -9.31 -10.12 -2.39
CA ILE A 70 -9.77 -9.71 -3.72
C ILE A 70 -11.22 -9.26 -3.57
N LEU A 71 -11.46 -7.98 -3.86
CA LEU A 71 -12.77 -7.35 -3.80
C LEU A 71 -13.36 -7.27 -5.22
N THR A 72 -14.68 -7.40 -5.35
CA THR A 72 -15.39 -7.04 -6.59
C THR A 72 -16.55 -6.10 -6.30
N TRP A 73 -16.68 -5.03 -7.08
CA TRP A 73 -17.82 -4.12 -7.00
C TRP A 73 -19.00 -4.57 -7.87
N HIS A 74 -18.74 -5.31 -8.94
CA HIS A 74 -19.73 -5.67 -9.96
C HIS A 74 -19.98 -7.18 -10.08
N GLY A 75 -19.27 -7.99 -9.28
CA GLY A 75 -19.25 -9.43 -9.38
C GLY A 75 -18.13 -9.92 -10.29
N CYS A 76 -17.58 -11.09 -9.97
CA CYS A 76 -16.54 -11.74 -10.77
C CYS A 76 -16.51 -13.25 -10.56
N GLU A 77 -15.80 -13.93 -11.45
CA GLU A 77 -15.42 -15.33 -11.29
C GLU A 77 -13.90 -15.43 -11.22
N LEU A 78 -13.39 -16.08 -10.18
CA LEU A 78 -11.97 -16.28 -9.93
C LEU A 78 -11.62 -17.75 -10.14
N GLU A 79 -10.57 -18.03 -10.91
CA GLU A 79 -9.87 -19.31 -10.93
C GLU A 79 -8.71 -19.24 -9.95
N ILE A 80 -8.61 -20.24 -9.09
CA ILE A 80 -7.58 -20.33 -8.06
C ILE A 80 -6.88 -21.66 -8.20
N GLU A 81 -5.57 -21.59 -8.40
CA GLU A 81 -4.69 -22.73 -8.52
C GLU A 81 -3.68 -22.71 -7.36
N GLY A 82 -3.55 -23.83 -6.64
CA GLY A 82 -2.71 -23.94 -5.45
C GLY A 82 -3.51 -23.98 -4.14
N ARG A 83 -2.81 -24.03 -3.01
CA ARG A 83 -3.43 -24.14 -1.67
C ARG A 83 -3.24 -22.86 -0.87
N CYS A 84 -4.29 -22.44 -0.19
CA CYS A 84 -4.26 -21.41 0.84
C CYS A 84 -4.12 -22.07 2.21
N ASP A 85 -3.53 -21.38 3.18
CA ASP A 85 -3.56 -21.81 4.59
C ASP A 85 -4.98 -21.64 5.16
N SER A 86 -5.61 -20.54 4.79
CA SER A 86 -7.02 -20.27 5.07
C SER A 86 -7.57 -19.37 3.98
N ASP A 87 -8.85 -19.57 3.66
CA ASP A 87 -9.59 -18.67 2.79
C ASP A 87 -11.08 -18.65 3.13
N SER A 88 -11.74 -17.53 2.86
CA SER A 88 -13.17 -17.35 3.10
C SER A 88 -13.74 -16.26 2.21
N VAL A 89 -15.03 -16.36 1.89
CA VAL A 89 -15.77 -15.31 1.21
C VAL A 89 -16.48 -14.45 2.26
N ALA A 90 -16.22 -13.15 2.24
CA ALA A 90 -16.98 -12.19 3.02
C ALA A 90 -18.16 -11.68 2.19
N GLU A 91 -19.35 -12.08 2.64
CA GLU A 91 -20.62 -11.75 2.00
C GLU A 91 -21.24 -10.50 2.64
N TYR A 92 -21.76 -9.62 1.80
CA TYR A 92 -22.47 -8.42 2.22
C TYR A 92 -23.85 -8.38 1.57
N LEU A 93 -24.85 -7.92 2.32
CA LEU A 93 -26.24 -7.83 1.84
C LEU A 93 -26.38 -6.84 0.69
N ASN A 94 -25.62 -5.75 0.72
CA ASN A 94 -25.58 -4.71 -0.28
C ASN A 94 -24.23 -3.97 -0.21
N PRO A 95 -23.87 -3.15 -1.23
CA PRO A 95 -22.61 -2.41 -1.22
C PRO A 95 -22.42 -1.51 -0.01
N ILE A 96 -23.48 -0.88 0.51
CA ILE A 96 -23.40 0.03 1.67
C ILE A 96 -22.93 -0.71 2.94
N ALA A 97 -23.26 -2.00 3.07
CA ALA A 97 -22.82 -2.82 4.19
C ALA A 97 -21.34 -3.24 4.11
N ASN A 98 -20.69 -3.13 2.95
CA ASN A 98 -19.26 -3.43 2.82
C ASN A 98 -18.43 -2.25 3.37
N PRO A 99 -17.54 -2.46 4.37
CA PRO A 99 -16.66 -1.42 4.89
C PRO A 99 -15.79 -0.71 3.84
N ALA A 100 -15.43 -1.40 2.75
CA ALA A 100 -14.68 -0.81 1.63
C ALA A 100 -15.42 0.35 0.95
N THR A 101 -16.75 0.46 1.12
CA THR A 101 -17.54 1.58 0.63
C THR A 101 -17.13 2.91 1.28
N SER A 102 -16.62 2.87 2.51
CA SER A 102 -16.04 4.08 3.12
C SER A 102 -14.75 4.53 2.40
N HIS A 103 -13.95 3.59 1.88
CA HIS A 103 -12.71 3.89 1.17
C HIS A 103 -12.99 4.57 -0.17
N ILE A 104 -13.95 4.06 -0.94
CA ILE A 104 -14.32 4.67 -2.23
C ILE A 104 -14.98 6.04 -2.04
N ASN A 105 -15.81 6.21 -1.01
CA ASN A 105 -16.41 7.50 -0.68
C ASN A 105 -15.35 8.53 -0.27
N LEU A 106 -14.38 8.12 0.55
CA LEU A 106 -13.25 8.98 0.91
C LEU A 106 -12.43 9.35 -0.32
N HIS A 107 -12.09 8.39 -1.19
CA HIS A 107 -11.38 8.66 -2.43
C HIS A 107 -12.12 9.64 -3.34
N ALA A 108 -13.44 9.48 -3.50
CA ALA A 108 -14.25 10.41 -4.29
C ALA A 108 -14.13 11.84 -3.75
N ARG A 109 -14.25 12.04 -2.43
CA ARG A 109 -14.07 13.35 -1.80
C ARG A 109 -12.66 13.92 -2.00
N LEU A 110 -11.63 13.08 -1.88
CA LEU A 110 -10.24 13.50 -2.12
C LEU A 110 -10.02 13.87 -3.59
N SER A 111 -10.66 13.18 -4.52
CA SER A 111 -10.60 13.49 -5.96
C SER A 111 -11.19 14.87 -6.25
N ASP A 112 -12.36 15.21 -5.68
CA ASP A 112 -12.93 16.56 -5.79
C ASP A 112 -11.95 17.64 -5.28
N MET A 113 -11.32 17.38 -4.13
CA MET A 113 -10.34 18.29 -3.55
C MET A 113 -9.10 18.48 -4.43
N ARG A 114 -8.65 17.43 -5.14
CA ARG A 114 -7.55 17.49 -6.12
C ARG A 114 -7.94 18.30 -7.35
N VAL A 115 -9.14 18.08 -7.91
CA VAL A 115 -9.66 18.88 -9.04
C VAL A 115 -9.66 20.36 -8.69
N ASP A 116 -10.20 20.72 -7.52
CA ASP A 116 -10.19 22.10 -7.05
C ASP A 116 -8.77 22.62 -6.80
N ALA A 117 -7.85 21.79 -6.28
CA ALA A 117 -6.48 22.16 -6.02
C ALA A 117 -5.73 22.52 -7.31
N THR A 118 -5.80 21.64 -8.30
CA THR A 118 -5.21 21.83 -9.63
C THR A 118 -5.78 23.07 -10.31
N ARG A 119 -7.10 23.27 -10.26
CA ARG A 119 -7.76 24.47 -10.83
C ARG A 119 -7.27 25.76 -10.18
N GLN A 120 -7.06 25.76 -8.86
CA GLN A 120 -6.63 26.92 -8.09
C GLN A 120 -5.10 27.04 -7.97
N ARG A 121 -4.33 26.12 -8.59
CA ARG A 121 -2.86 26.01 -8.47
C ARG A 121 -2.37 25.99 -7.01
N ARG A 122 -3.12 25.32 -6.13
CA ARG A 122 -2.75 25.08 -4.73
C ARG A 122 -2.36 23.63 -4.52
N GLU A 123 -1.91 23.31 -3.31
CA GLU A 123 -1.67 21.93 -2.91
C GLU A 123 -2.98 21.12 -2.84
N GLY A 124 -2.86 19.86 -3.24
CA GLY A 124 -3.87 18.82 -3.08
C GLY A 124 -4.08 18.43 -1.62
N PRO A 125 -5.04 17.54 -1.35
CA PRO A 125 -5.31 17.08 0.00
C PRO A 125 -4.10 16.34 0.60
N ARG A 126 -3.80 16.62 1.87
CA ARG A 126 -2.86 15.86 2.68
C ARG A 126 -3.64 15.04 3.70
N VAL A 127 -3.48 13.72 3.70
CA VAL A 127 -4.26 12.79 4.52
C VAL A 127 -3.32 11.94 5.35
N LEU A 128 -3.51 11.92 6.67
CA LEU A 128 -2.82 11.01 7.58
C LEU A 128 -3.80 9.92 8.03
N VAL A 129 -3.43 8.65 7.83
CA VAL A 129 -4.21 7.50 8.27
C VAL A 129 -3.72 7.06 9.65
N VAL A 130 -4.59 7.18 10.65
CA VAL A 130 -4.30 6.85 12.05
C VAL A 130 -5.20 5.75 12.57
N GLY A 131 -4.74 5.04 13.60
CA GLY A 131 -5.52 4.04 14.30
C GLY A 131 -4.65 2.94 14.93
N PRO A 132 -5.30 1.96 15.59
CA PRO A 132 -4.60 0.89 16.27
C PRO A 132 -3.68 0.06 15.36
N PRO A 133 -2.74 -0.71 15.94
CA PRO A 133 -2.05 -1.76 15.21
C PRO A 133 -3.05 -2.71 14.54
N ASN A 134 -2.74 -3.16 13.32
CA ASN A 134 -3.55 -4.12 12.55
C ASN A 134 -5.00 -3.71 12.21
N SER A 135 -5.33 -2.41 12.25
CA SER A 135 -6.67 -1.90 11.90
C SER A 135 -6.93 -1.72 10.39
N GLY A 136 -5.93 -2.01 9.53
CA GLY A 136 -6.04 -1.85 8.08
C GLY A 136 -5.56 -0.51 7.50
N LYS A 137 -4.80 0.28 8.28
CA LYS A 137 -4.24 1.58 7.85
C LYS A 137 -3.50 1.51 6.51
N THR A 138 -2.53 0.61 6.41
CA THR A 138 -1.75 0.37 5.20
C THR A 138 -2.60 -0.10 4.02
N THR A 139 -3.63 -0.93 4.27
CA THR A 139 -4.59 -1.34 3.24
C THR A 139 -5.38 -0.14 2.71
N LEU A 140 -5.83 0.75 3.61
CA LEU A 140 -6.51 1.99 3.21
C LEU A 140 -5.56 2.90 2.42
N ALA A 141 -4.34 3.12 2.90
CA ALA A 141 -3.34 3.95 2.23
C ALA A 141 -3.02 3.43 0.82
N LYS A 142 -2.84 2.11 0.65
CA LYS A 142 -2.69 1.46 -0.66
C LYS A 142 -3.91 1.67 -1.55
N THR A 143 -5.11 1.43 -1.01
CA THR A 143 -6.36 1.56 -1.78
C THR A 143 -6.53 3.00 -2.30
N LEU A 144 -6.34 4.01 -1.45
CA LEU A 144 -6.41 5.42 -1.84
C LEU A 144 -5.32 5.80 -2.85
N THR A 145 -4.10 5.29 -2.66
CA THR A 145 -2.98 5.49 -3.60
C THR A 145 -3.30 4.88 -4.96
N SER A 146 -3.80 3.65 -4.98
CA SER A 146 -4.16 2.93 -6.21
C SER A 146 -5.26 3.64 -6.98
N TYR A 147 -6.34 4.02 -6.29
CA TYR A 147 -7.45 4.73 -6.91
C TYR A 147 -7.05 6.10 -7.46
N ALA A 148 -6.20 6.85 -6.74
CA ALA A 148 -5.67 8.12 -7.22
C ALA A 148 -4.82 7.91 -8.49
N THR A 149 -3.93 6.92 -8.47
CA THR A 149 -3.07 6.59 -9.61
C THR A 149 -3.88 6.12 -10.83
N ARG A 150 -4.92 5.31 -10.62
CA ARG A 150 -5.87 4.87 -11.67
C ARG A 150 -6.61 6.03 -12.32
N GLN A 151 -6.83 7.13 -11.59
CA GLN A 151 -7.42 8.37 -12.12
C GLN A 151 -6.39 9.32 -12.75
N GLY A 152 -5.12 8.92 -12.82
CA GLY A 152 -4.05 9.72 -13.42
C GLY A 152 -3.41 10.75 -12.48
N TYR A 153 -3.72 10.71 -11.18
CA TYR A 153 -3.03 11.56 -10.20
C TYR A 153 -1.68 10.97 -9.83
N GLN A 154 -0.74 11.84 -9.46
CA GLN A 154 0.61 11.49 -9.02
C GLN A 154 0.78 11.80 -7.53
N VAL A 155 0.16 10.97 -6.69
CA VAL A 155 0.16 11.20 -5.23
C VAL A 155 1.52 10.84 -4.62
N ILE A 156 1.96 11.62 -3.63
CA ILE A 156 3.06 11.19 -2.77
C ILE A 156 2.46 10.29 -1.69
N THR A 157 2.92 9.05 -1.63
CA THR A 157 2.60 8.16 -0.51
C THR A 157 3.80 8.05 0.41
N VAL A 158 3.54 8.20 1.70
CA VAL A 158 4.54 8.22 2.77
C VAL A 158 4.23 7.09 3.73
N ASN A 159 5.24 6.28 4.04
CA ASN A 159 5.22 5.35 5.15
C ASN A 159 5.98 5.95 6.33
N ALA A 160 5.23 6.32 7.38
CA ALA A 160 5.79 6.78 8.65
C ALA A 160 5.88 5.64 9.68
N ASN A 161 5.48 4.41 9.35
CA ASN A 161 5.59 3.27 10.24
C ASN A 161 6.88 2.48 9.96
N PRO A 162 7.88 2.51 10.87
CA PRO A 162 9.15 1.82 10.62
C PRO A 162 9.00 0.30 10.57
N ARG A 163 7.93 -0.26 11.14
CA ARG A 163 7.60 -1.68 11.02
C ARG A 163 7.32 -2.11 9.58
N ASP A 164 6.74 -1.21 8.80
CA ASP A 164 6.37 -1.48 7.41
C ASP A 164 7.55 -1.16 6.49
N GLY A 165 7.86 -2.07 5.56
CA GLY A 165 8.95 -1.89 4.58
C GLY A 165 8.43 -1.38 3.24
N MET A 166 7.77 -0.22 3.18
CA MET A 166 7.24 0.30 1.90
C MET A 166 8.39 0.56 0.90
N LEU A 167 8.44 -0.24 -0.18
CA LEU A 167 9.46 -0.17 -1.24
C LEU A 167 10.91 -0.27 -0.71
N SER A 168 11.08 -0.85 0.47
CA SER A 168 12.34 -0.89 1.22
C SER A 168 12.32 -2.05 2.23
N LEU A 169 13.28 -2.10 3.12
CA LEU A 169 13.34 -3.04 4.23
C LEU A 169 12.60 -2.48 5.46
N PRO A 170 12.10 -3.35 6.37
CA PRO A 170 11.66 -2.94 7.70
C PRO A 170 12.75 -2.16 8.44
N GLY A 171 12.34 -1.30 9.36
CA GLY A 171 13.20 -0.34 10.06
C GLY A 171 13.51 0.91 9.24
N THR A 172 12.67 1.24 8.25
CA THR A 172 12.84 2.43 7.41
C THR A 172 11.57 3.27 7.33
N LEU A 173 11.74 4.58 7.18
CA LEU A 173 10.67 5.50 6.81
C LEU A 173 10.87 5.87 5.34
N SER A 174 9.80 5.90 4.55
CA SER A 174 9.93 6.10 3.11
C SER A 174 8.81 6.94 2.50
N ALA A 175 9.10 7.57 1.37
CA ALA A 175 8.12 8.26 0.55
C ALA A 175 8.39 8.02 -0.93
N SER A 176 7.34 7.88 -1.74
CA SER A 176 7.48 7.78 -3.20
C SER A 176 6.31 8.45 -3.91
N VAL A 177 6.57 8.94 -5.12
CA VAL A 177 5.53 9.41 -6.03
C VAL A 177 4.93 8.22 -6.76
N PHE A 178 3.63 8.01 -6.60
CA PHE A 178 2.88 7.00 -7.33
C PHE A 178 2.19 7.65 -8.53
N ALA A 179 2.88 7.62 -9.68
CA ALA A 179 2.38 8.09 -10.97
C ALA A 179 1.93 6.95 -11.91
N THR A 180 2.20 5.71 -11.53
CA THR A 180 1.94 4.51 -12.33
C THR A 180 1.42 3.38 -11.44
N VAL A 181 0.66 2.46 -12.03
CA VAL A 181 0.00 1.36 -11.31
C VAL A 181 0.94 0.63 -10.34
N MET A 182 0.40 0.27 -9.18
CA MET A 182 1.10 -0.57 -8.22
C MET A 182 1.08 -2.03 -8.68
N ASP A 183 2.02 -2.82 -8.15
CA ASP A 183 2.09 -4.25 -8.44
C ASP A 183 1.20 -5.02 -7.45
N PRO A 184 0.14 -5.71 -7.91
CA PRO A 184 -0.67 -6.51 -7.01
C PRO A 184 0.09 -7.71 -6.43
N GLU A 185 1.11 -8.25 -7.12
CA GLU A 185 1.89 -9.43 -6.71
C GLU A 185 3.02 -9.10 -5.73
N ALA A 186 3.38 -7.82 -5.61
CA ALA A 186 4.39 -7.39 -4.63
C ALA A 186 3.94 -7.78 -3.21
N VAL A 187 4.85 -8.38 -2.45
CA VAL A 187 4.59 -8.84 -1.07
C VAL A 187 4.16 -7.67 -0.17
N ASP A 188 4.82 -6.53 -0.34
CA ASP A 188 4.48 -5.29 0.34
C ASP A 188 3.28 -4.57 -0.31
N GLY A 189 2.78 -5.02 -1.46
CA GLY A 189 1.64 -4.48 -2.21
C GLY A 189 1.85 -3.13 -2.87
N TRP A 190 3.09 -2.61 -2.93
CA TRP A 190 3.39 -1.30 -3.50
C TRP A 190 4.02 -1.38 -4.90
N GLY A 191 4.95 -2.31 -5.09
CA GLY A 191 5.70 -2.46 -6.34
C GLY A 191 7.17 -2.80 -6.12
N SER A 192 7.98 -2.55 -7.14
CA SER A 192 9.44 -2.74 -7.08
C SER A 192 10.18 -1.42 -7.29
N THR A 193 11.45 -1.41 -6.86
CA THR A 193 12.40 -0.34 -7.14
C THR A 193 13.19 -0.65 -8.43
N PRO A 194 13.90 0.33 -9.02
CA PRO A 194 14.61 0.11 -10.28
C PRO A 194 15.65 -1.00 -10.16
N THR A 195 15.65 -1.89 -11.15
CA THR A 195 16.71 -2.87 -11.34
C THR A 195 17.32 -2.67 -12.73
N SER A 196 18.46 -3.31 -13.01
CA SER A 196 19.11 -3.22 -14.33
C SER A 196 18.34 -3.94 -15.45
N GLY A 197 17.33 -4.74 -15.10
CA GLY A 197 16.53 -5.53 -16.04
C GLY A 197 15.17 -4.88 -16.37
N PRO A 198 14.46 -5.45 -17.35
CA PRO A 198 13.09 -5.04 -17.63
C PRO A 198 12.17 -5.38 -16.45
N SER A 199 11.16 -4.54 -16.23
CA SER A 199 10.10 -4.77 -15.24
C SER A 199 8.75 -4.80 -15.94
N THR A 200 7.88 -5.74 -15.56
CA THR A 200 6.52 -5.85 -16.08
C THR A 200 5.62 -4.73 -15.57
N VAL A 201 5.78 -4.37 -14.29
CA VAL A 201 5.13 -3.23 -13.64
C VAL A 201 6.12 -2.07 -13.54
N PRO A 202 5.74 -0.83 -13.85
CA PRO A 202 6.64 0.31 -13.72
C PRO A 202 7.18 0.47 -12.29
N VAL A 203 8.49 0.59 -12.18
CA VAL A 203 9.20 0.72 -10.90
C VAL A 203 8.89 2.06 -10.22
N LYS A 204 9.05 2.09 -8.91
CA LYS A 204 8.87 3.27 -8.06
C LYS A 204 10.23 3.78 -7.59
N LEU A 205 10.35 5.08 -7.37
CA LEU A 205 11.57 5.73 -6.89
C LEU A 205 11.33 6.21 -5.46
N PRO A 206 11.57 5.37 -4.43
CA PRO A 206 11.39 5.78 -3.06
C PRO A 206 12.59 6.59 -2.56
N MET A 207 12.31 7.56 -1.72
CA MET A 207 13.25 8.12 -0.78
C MET A 207 13.12 7.36 0.53
N VAL A 208 14.24 6.96 1.12
CA VAL A 208 14.26 6.07 2.27
C VAL A 208 15.22 6.61 3.33
N PHE A 209 14.74 6.70 4.57
CA PHE A 209 15.56 6.98 5.75
C PHE A 209 15.62 5.73 6.61
N HIS A 210 16.84 5.31 6.96
CA HIS A 210 17.05 4.18 7.84
C HIS A 210 16.92 4.62 9.29
N TYR A 211 15.93 4.04 9.99
CA TYR A 211 15.67 4.29 11.41
C TYR A 211 16.30 3.20 12.29
N GLY A 212 16.22 1.93 11.85
CA GLY A 212 16.89 0.80 12.52
C GLY A 212 16.07 0.07 13.58
N TRP A 213 14.94 0.63 14.02
CA TRP A 213 14.05 0.01 15.01
C TRP A 213 12.70 -0.41 14.43
N GLU A 214 12.03 -1.38 15.06
CA GLU A 214 10.69 -1.83 14.65
C GLU A 214 9.59 -0.85 15.09
N SER A 215 9.78 -0.21 16.25
CA SER A 215 8.80 0.72 16.84
C SER A 215 9.35 2.15 16.89
N ALA A 216 8.49 3.12 16.55
CA ALA A 216 8.81 4.54 16.63
C ALA A 216 9.08 5.02 18.07
N GLU A 217 8.65 4.25 19.07
CA GLU A 217 8.83 4.57 20.50
C GLU A 217 10.21 4.14 21.05
N GLU A 218 11.02 3.41 20.26
CA GLU A 218 12.35 2.93 20.71
C GLU A 218 13.40 4.05 20.75
N ASP A 219 13.34 4.99 19.79
CA ASP A 219 14.19 6.18 19.70
C ASP A 219 13.37 7.34 19.14
N GLU A 220 12.59 7.97 20.04
CA GLU A 220 11.64 9.02 19.70
C GLU A 220 12.31 10.23 19.05
N ASP A 221 13.50 10.62 19.52
CA ASP A 221 14.23 11.78 19.03
C ASP A 221 14.69 11.55 17.58
N LEU A 222 15.29 10.38 17.31
CA LEU A 222 15.67 10.00 15.97
C LEU A 222 14.44 9.88 15.05
N TYR A 223 13.35 9.27 15.53
CA TYR A 223 12.12 9.17 14.75
C TYR A 223 11.58 10.56 14.37
N ARG A 224 11.52 11.49 15.31
CA ARG A 224 11.06 12.87 15.07
C ARG A 224 11.97 13.59 14.06
N GLU A 225 13.29 13.42 14.17
CA GLU A 225 14.26 13.97 13.22
C GLU A 225 14.01 13.42 11.80
N LEU A 226 13.91 12.09 11.67
CA LEU A 226 13.72 11.44 10.37
C LEU A 226 12.37 11.81 9.74
N VAL A 227 11.30 11.91 10.52
CA VAL A 227 9.99 12.41 10.06
C VAL A 227 10.10 13.83 9.54
N GLY A 228 10.81 14.72 10.26
CA GLY A 228 11.03 16.10 9.80
C GLY A 228 11.82 16.17 8.49
N ARG A 229 12.87 15.35 8.35
CA ARG A 229 13.65 15.24 7.11
C ARG A 229 12.81 14.70 5.94
N LEU A 230 11.97 13.70 6.20
CA LEU A 230 11.05 13.12 5.23
C LEU A 230 10.01 14.15 4.77
N ALA A 231 9.39 14.88 5.71
CA ALA A 231 8.42 15.92 5.42
C ALA A 231 9.03 17.11 4.63
N GLY A 232 10.26 17.50 4.98
CA GLY A 232 11.01 18.53 4.24
C GLY A 232 11.26 18.12 2.78
N ALA A 233 11.66 16.87 2.56
CA ALA A 233 11.91 16.36 1.21
C ALA A 233 10.63 16.16 0.39
N VAL A 234 9.53 15.74 1.03
CA VAL A 234 8.19 15.71 0.41
C VAL A 234 7.74 17.12 0.02
N SER A 235 7.96 18.12 0.87
CA SER A 235 7.62 19.51 0.59
C SER A 235 8.45 20.09 -0.56
N ALA A 236 9.74 19.73 -0.66
CA ALA A 236 10.56 20.08 -1.82
C ALA A 236 10.01 19.46 -3.12
N ARG A 237 9.61 18.19 -3.10
CA ARG A 237 9.00 17.55 -4.27
C ARG A 237 7.69 18.22 -4.70
N LEU A 238 6.85 18.63 -3.74
CA LEU A 238 5.60 19.36 -4.01
C LEU A 238 5.84 20.77 -4.57
N SER A 239 6.96 21.42 -4.24
CA SER A 239 7.26 22.77 -4.76
C SER A 239 7.80 22.74 -6.19
N GLU A 240 8.47 21.65 -6.57
CA GLU A 240 9.09 21.47 -7.89
C GLU A 240 8.13 20.98 -8.97
N ASP A 241 7.06 20.26 -8.61
CA ASP A 241 6.22 19.55 -9.56
C ASP A 241 4.73 19.83 -9.35
N GLU A 242 4.13 20.53 -10.33
CA GLU A 242 2.74 20.97 -10.23
C GLU A 242 1.72 19.82 -10.25
N GLU A 243 2.02 18.73 -10.96
CA GLU A 243 1.13 17.56 -11.04
C GLU A 243 1.09 16.83 -9.70
N VAL A 244 2.27 16.63 -9.10
CA VAL A 244 2.41 16.05 -7.77
C VAL A 244 1.79 16.97 -6.71
N ARG A 245 2.04 18.28 -6.82
CA ARG A 245 1.47 19.31 -5.93
C ARG A 245 -0.04 19.25 -5.88
N GLY A 246 -0.72 19.23 -7.03
CA GLY A 246 -2.18 19.16 -7.12
C GLY A 246 -2.76 17.81 -6.66
N SER A 247 -1.97 16.74 -6.76
CA SER A 247 -2.38 15.37 -6.39
C SER A 247 -2.40 15.16 -4.87
N GLY A 248 -1.50 15.82 -4.13
CA GLY A 248 -1.47 15.78 -2.67
C GLY A 248 -0.69 14.59 -2.08
N VAL A 249 -0.90 14.34 -0.78
CA VAL A 249 -0.08 13.42 0.03
C VAL A 249 -0.96 12.45 0.81
N ILE A 250 -0.58 11.18 0.86
CA ILE A 250 -1.18 10.13 1.69
C ILE A 250 -0.10 9.60 2.62
N VAL A 251 -0.31 9.73 3.94
CA VAL A 251 0.62 9.27 4.96
C VAL A 251 0.02 8.08 5.70
N ASP A 252 0.70 6.93 5.65
CA ASP A 252 0.43 5.77 6.49
C ASP A 252 1.16 5.94 7.83
N GLY A 253 0.39 6.14 8.89
CA GLY A 253 0.92 6.42 10.23
C GLY A 253 1.26 5.17 11.04
N ILE A 254 1.99 5.38 12.14
CA ILE A 254 2.26 4.33 13.13
C ILE A 254 0.96 3.77 13.75
N GLY A 255 1.03 2.53 14.22
CA GLY A 255 -0.07 1.96 15.01
C GLY A 255 -0.07 2.53 16.42
N VAL A 256 -1.14 3.24 16.80
CA VAL A 256 -1.29 3.82 18.14
C VAL A 256 -2.36 3.09 18.92
N SER A 257 -1.97 2.45 20.02
CA SER A 257 -2.92 1.91 21.00
C SER A 257 -3.57 3.06 21.77
N GLY A 258 -4.86 2.95 22.12
CA GLY A 258 -5.63 4.03 22.75
C GLY A 258 -5.08 4.58 24.07
N ASP A 259 -4.17 3.85 24.71
CA ASP A 259 -3.56 4.21 26.00
C ASP A 259 -2.09 4.68 25.88
N GLY A 260 -1.51 4.65 24.67
CA GLY A 260 -0.11 4.98 24.43
C GLY A 260 0.13 6.48 24.24
N GLN A 261 0.48 7.19 25.31
CA GLN A 261 0.74 8.64 25.26
C GLN A 261 1.87 8.98 24.26
N ILE A 262 2.96 8.22 24.26
CA ILE A 262 4.10 8.43 23.36
C ILE A 262 3.67 8.31 21.89
N GLY A 263 3.03 7.20 21.52
CA GLY A 263 2.52 7.00 20.16
C GLY A 263 1.56 8.10 19.70
N MET A 264 0.75 8.67 20.60
CA MET A 264 -0.09 9.84 20.27
C MET A 264 0.74 11.09 20.01
N GLU A 265 1.75 11.38 20.83
CA GLU A 265 2.66 12.52 20.66
C GLU A 265 3.51 12.40 19.38
N LEU A 266 3.96 11.20 19.04
CA LEU A 266 4.66 10.92 17.79
C LEU A 266 3.73 11.07 16.58
N THR A 267 2.48 10.64 16.69
CA THR A 267 1.48 10.83 15.62
C THR A 267 1.12 12.30 15.44
N ALA A 268 1.01 13.06 16.52
CA ALA A 268 0.82 14.51 16.46
C ALA A 268 2.01 15.18 15.75
N HIS A 269 3.24 14.74 16.04
CA HIS A 269 4.44 15.23 15.33
C HIS A 269 4.40 14.94 13.83
N VAL A 270 4.02 13.71 13.42
CA VAL A 270 3.81 13.38 12.00
C VAL A 270 2.75 14.30 11.38
N MET A 271 1.62 14.51 12.07
CA MET A 271 0.57 15.41 11.61
C MET A 271 1.08 16.84 11.42
N ASP A 272 1.86 17.37 12.37
CA ASP A 272 2.37 18.74 12.33
C ASP A 272 3.39 18.92 11.20
N GLU A 273 4.32 17.97 11.02
CA GLU A 273 5.33 18.01 9.96
C GLU A 273 4.71 17.88 8.55
N PHE A 274 3.69 17.05 8.40
CA PHE A 274 3.00 16.88 7.11
C PHE A 274 1.82 17.84 6.90
N SER A 275 1.42 18.61 7.91
CA SER A 275 0.45 19.69 7.73
C SER A 275 1.00 20.73 6.73
N SER A 276 0.14 21.42 5.99
CA SER A 276 0.57 22.52 5.15
C SER A 276 1.04 23.67 6.05
N LYS A 277 2.28 23.62 6.54
CA LYS A 277 2.97 24.81 7.02
C LYS A 277 3.11 25.69 5.78
N SER A 278 2.19 26.64 5.59
CA SER A 278 2.51 27.83 4.83
C SER A 278 3.80 28.34 5.46
N LEU A 279 4.94 28.20 4.81
CA LEU A 279 6.19 28.77 5.28
C LEU A 279 6.01 30.29 5.28
N PRO A 280 6.08 30.94 6.44
CA PRO A 280 7.06 31.97 6.61
C PRO A 280 8.02 31.44 7.67
N TRP A 281 9.31 31.47 7.40
CA TRP A 281 10.35 31.89 8.35
C TRP A 281 11.67 31.71 7.63
N ASN A 282 12.24 32.85 7.24
CA ASN A 282 13.65 32.99 6.90
C ASN A 282 14.51 32.18 7.86
N ILE A 283 15.33 31.28 7.33
CA ILE A 283 16.67 31.07 7.87
C ILE A 283 17.62 31.28 6.68
N ARG A 284 17.96 32.56 6.49
CA ARG A 284 19.30 32.90 6.02
C ARG A 284 20.22 32.65 7.20
N GLU A 285 21.12 31.69 7.08
CA GLU A 285 22.48 31.89 7.57
C GLU A 285 23.42 31.53 6.44
N SER A 286 24.02 32.60 5.91
CA SER A 286 25.19 32.59 5.04
C SER A 286 26.41 32.05 5.80
N CYS A 287 27.43 31.66 5.04
CA CYS A 287 28.81 31.43 5.47
C CYS A 287 29.33 32.37 6.56
#